data_AF-A0A9X3X5I0-F1
#
_entry.id   AF-A0A9X3X5I0-F1
#
_cell.length_a   1.000
_cell.length_b   1.000
_cell.length_c   1.000
_cell.angle_alpha   90.00
_cell.angle_beta   90.00
_cell.angle_gamma   90.00
#
_symmetry.space_group_name_H-M   'P 1'
#
loop_
_entity.id
_entity.type
_entity.pdbx_description
1 polymer ?
#
loop_
_entity_poly.entity_id
_entity_poly.type
_entity_poly.pdbx_seq_one_letter_code
_entity_poly.pdbx_strand_id
1 'polypeptide(L)'
;MANNTYQTYIEETPIDIYRHDFIRRGAMCGALAKRYPGLAAIGAEADAVVGQLDSRLSDLRKAEDEQIRARAIEDAEKLDVIDVYTELRRTMAVKNPKEVLTLLPEAPSVLRRATAATFAERAGAALSNLKALPEADPLRLAFVGKLEMELAEFNDADKKEDATRLALQSGKVALTLYKSELSQTREAELGAIQNILKDREKTVLFTIPWRKTRKSEAATETTEADATP
;
A
#
# COMPACT_ATOMS: atom_id res chain seq x y z
N MET A 1 -7.04 -23.83 40.30
CA MET A 1 -6.83 -22.66 39.43
C MET A 1 -6.14 -23.12 38.16
N ALA A 2 -6.82 -23.08 37.02
CA ALA A 2 -6.15 -23.17 35.72
C ALA A 2 -6.19 -21.77 35.11
N ASN A 3 -5.08 -21.05 35.19
CA ASN A 3 -4.90 -19.81 34.44
C ASN A 3 -5.01 -20.18 32.96
N ASN A 4 -6.15 -19.85 32.36
CA ASN A 4 -6.48 -20.12 30.95
C ASN A 4 -5.49 -19.40 30.03
N THR A 5 -4.36 -20.02 29.72
CA THR A 5 -3.45 -19.64 28.62
C THR A 5 -4.03 -20.13 27.29
N TYR A 6 -5.22 -19.67 26.93
CA TYR A 6 -5.71 -19.76 25.56
C TYR A 6 -5.43 -18.40 24.93
N GLN A 7 -4.45 -18.35 24.02
CA GLN A 7 -4.11 -17.15 23.26
C GLN A 7 -5.35 -16.63 22.53
N THR A 8 -5.81 -15.45 22.93
CA THR A 8 -6.71 -14.63 22.15
C THR A 8 -5.91 -14.07 20.98
N TYR A 9 -6.35 -14.36 19.76
CA TYR A 9 -5.83 -13.64 18.61
C TYR A 9 -6.34 -12.21 18.75
N ILE A 10 -5.42 -11.26 18.78
CA ILE A 10 -5.74 -9.82 18.89
C ILE A 10 -5.53 -9.15 17.53
N GLU A 11 -5.94 -7.89 17.39
CA GLU A 11 -5.75 -7.10 16.17
C GLU A 11 -4.28 -7.08 15.70
N GLU A 12 -3.33 -7.13 16.63
CA GLU A 12 -1.88 -7.16 16.35
C GLU A 12 -1.41 -8.48 15.71
N THR A 13 -2.26 -9.51 15.63
CA THR A 13 -1.86 -10.82 15.10
C THR A 13 -1.61 -10.72 13.59
N PRO A 14 -0.41 -11.10 13.12
CA PRO A 14 -0.11 -11.12 11.70
C PRO A 14 -1.03 -12.10 10.95
N ILE A 15 -1.40 -11.74 9.72
CA ILE A 15 -2.32 -12.54 8.90
C ILE A 15 -1.74 -13.95 8.62
N ASP A 16 -0.42 -14.06 8.49
CA ASP A 16 0.27 -15.33 8.25
C ASP A 16 0.10 -16.33 9.40
N ILE A 17 -0.14 -15.84 10.62
CA ILE A 17 -0.39 -16.69 11.78
C ILE A 17 -1.77 -17.32 11.70
N TYR A 18 -2.79 -16.55 11.30
CA TYR A 18 -4.11 -17.12 10.98
C TYR A 18 -3.96 -18.19 9.90
N ARG A 19 -3.26 -17.88 8.82
CA ARG A 19 -3.01 -18.82 7.72
C ARG A 19 -2.37 -20.13 8.22
N HIS A 20 -1.30 -20.05 8.99
CA HIS A 20 -0.63 -21.23 9.54
C HIS A 20 -1.52 -22.04 10.50
N ASP A 21 -2.34 -21.36 11.30
CA ASP A 21 -3.25 -22.00 12.25
C ASP A 21 -4.35 -22.79 11.52
N PHE A 22 -4.95 -22.22 10.48
CA PHE A 22 -5.93 -22.92 9.64
C PHE A 22 -5.30 -24.09 8.87
N ILE A 23 -4.08 -23.96 8.32
CA ILE A 23 -3.35 -25.08 7.70
C ILE A 23 -3.15 -26.23 8.70
N ARG A 24 -2.65 -25.90 9.90
CA ARG A 24 -2.41 -26.90 10.94
C ARG A 24 -3.70 -27.60 11.34
N ARG A 25 -4.79 -26.85 11.50
CA ARG A 25 -6.11 -27.39 11.85
C ARG A 25 -6.64 -28.30 10.75
N GLY A 26 -6.62 -27.85 9.49
CA GLY A 26 -7.01 -28.64 8.33
C GLY A 26 -6.30 -29.99 8.30
N ALA A 27 -4.97 -29.97 8.43
CA ALA A 27 -4.15 -31.19 8.47
C ALA A 27 -4.51 -32.12 9.64
N MET A 28 -4.69 -31.58 10.85
CA MET A 28 -5.06 -32.39 12.02
C MET A 28 -6.46 -33.00 11.89
N CYS A 29 -7.44 -32.21 11.45
CA CYS A 29 -8.81 -32.67 11.20
C CYS A 29 -8.82 -33.78 10.14
N GLY A 30 -8.10 -33.61 9.03
CA GLY A 30 -7.96 -34.63 7.99
C GLY A 30 -7.30 -35.92 8.50
N ALA A 31 -6.23 -35.81 9.29
CA ALA A 31 -5.54 -36.98 9.87
C ALA A 31 -6.42 -37.77 10.85
N LEU A 32 -7.33 -37.10 11.54
CA LEU A 32 -8.21 -37.69 12.55
C LEU A 32 -9.59 -38.08 12.01
N ALA A 33 -9.95 -37.66 10.80
CA ALA A 33 -11.26 -37.88 10.20
C ALA A 33 -11.69 -39.37 10.15
N LYS A 34 -10.75 -40.31 9.97
CA LYS A 34 -11.07 -41.75 9.99
C LYS A 34 -11.63 -42.23 11.33
N ARG A 35 -11.18 -41.61 12.43
CA ARG A 35 -11.61 -41.93 13.81
C ARG A 35 -12.78 -41.05 14.24
N TYR A 36 -12.83 -39.82 13.74
CA TYR A 36 -13.85 -38.83 14.06
C TYR A 36 -14.37 -38.21 12.75
N PRO A 37 -15.34 -38.85 12.08
CA PRO A 37 -15.79 -38.42 10.74
C PRO A 37 -16.27 -36.97 10.67
N GLY A 38 -16.85 -36.44 11.76
CA GLY A 38 -17.28 -35.04 11.85
C GLY A 38 -16.15 -34.00 11.69
N LEU A 39 -14.88 -34.39 11.88
CA LEU A 39 -13.75 -33.49 11.66
C LEU A 39 -13.48 -33.22 10.18
N ALA A 40 -13.95 -34.09 9.26
CA ALA A 40 -13.67 -33.94 7.84
C ALA A 40 -14.22 -32.61 7.28
N ALA A 41 -15.44 -32.23 7.68
CA ALA A 41 -16.06 -30.97 7.25
C ALA A 41 -15.28 -29.76 7.76
N ILE A 42 -14.86 -29.78 9.03
CA ILE A 42 -14.07 -28.72 9.64
C ILE A 42 -12.70 -28.59 8.95
N GLY A 43 -12.09 -29.71 8.59
CA GLY A 43 -10.83 -29.70 7.84
C GLY A 43 -10.96 -29.05 6.46
N ALA A 44 -12.04 -29.38 5.74
CA ALA A 44 -12.31 -28.80 4.43
C ALA A 44 -12.62 -27.29 4.50
N GLU A 45 -13.32 -26.84 5.55
CA GLU A 45 -13.59 -25.42 5.79
C GLU A 45 -12.29 -24.65 6.06
N ALA A 46 -11.42 -25.19 6.92
CA ALA A 46 -10.12 -24.59 7.21
C ALA A 46 -9.25 -24.46 5.94
N ASP A 47 -9.22 -25.49 5.07
CA ASP A 47 -8.49 -25.43 3.80
C ASP A 47 -9.10 -24.38 2.83
N ALA A 48 -10.42 -24.24 2.80
CA ALA A 48 -11.09 -23.21 2.02
C ALA A 48 -10.73 -21.79 2.49
N VAL A 49 -10.65 -21.58 3.82
CA VAL A 49 -10.20 -20.32 4.42
C VAL A 49 -8.75 -20.00 4.02
N VAL A 50 -7.86 -21.00 4.00
CA VAL A 50 -6.48 -20.82 3.51
C VAL A 50 -6.47 -20.35 2.05
N GLY A 51 -7.30 -20.95 1.19
CA GLY A 51 -7.44 -20.51 -0.20
C GLY A 51 -7.91 -19.05 -0.34
N GLN A 52 -8.86 -18.62 0.50
CA GLN A 52 -9.32 -17.23 0.54
C GLN A 52 -8.22 -16.27 1.00
N LEU A 53 -7.45 -16.63 2.03
CA LEU A 53 -6.30 -15.88 2.51
C LEU A 53 -5.25 -15.70 1.42
N ASP A 54 -4.90 -16.77 0.72
CA ASP A 54 -3.91 -16.75 -0.37
C ASP A 54 -4.34 -15.85 -1.52
N SER A 55 -5.62 -15.94 -1.93
CA SER A 55 -6.17 -15.06 -2.96
C SER A 55 -6.07 -13.59 -2.56
N ARG A 56 -6.54 -13.25 -1.36
CA ARG A 56 -6.54 -11.85 -0.87
C ARG A 56 -5.12 -11.28 -0.73
N LEU A 57 -4.17 -12.08 -0.26
CA LEU A 57 -2.76 -11.67 -0.16
C LEU A 57 -2.12 -11.49 -1.53
N SER A 58 -2.44 -12.36 -2.49
CA SER A 58 -2.02 -12.21 -3.89
C SER A 58 -2.57 -10.91 -4.49
N ASP A 59 -3.85 -10.62 -4.30
CA ASP A 59 -4.49 -9.42 -4.85
C ASP A 59 -3.91 -8.15 -4.23
N LEU A 60 -3.60 -8.17 -2.92
CA LEU A 60 -2.92 -7.05 -2.26
C LEU A 60 -1.53 -6.79 -2.88
N ARG A 61 -0.73 -7.84 -3.09
CA ARG A 61 0.60 -7.71 -3.71
C ARG A 61 0.52 -7.15 -5.13
N LYS A 62 -0.46 -7.60 -5.92
CA LYS A 62 -0.70 -7.04 -7.26
C LYS A 62 -1.05 -5.56 -7.21
N ALA A 63 -1.92 -5.16 -6.28
CA ALA A 63 -2.27 -3.75 -6.09
C ALA A 63 -1.06 -2.90 -5.64
N GLU A 64 -0.17 -3.44 -4.81
CA GLU A 64 1.08 -2.77 -4.42
C GLU A 64 2.00 -2.59 -5.64
N ASP A 65 2.20 -3.64 -6.44
CA ASP A 65 2.99 -3.56 -7.67
C ASP A 65 2.40 -2.55 -8.68
N GLU A 66 1.07 -2.53 -8.83
CA GLU A 66 0.37 -1.58 -9.69
C GLU A 66 0.55 -0.14 -9.23
N GLN A 67 0.45 0.12 -7.92
CA GLN A 67 0.70 1.46 -7.39
C GLN A 67 2.15 1.91 -7.64
N ILE A 68 3.13 1.02 -7.46
CA ILE A 68 4.54 1.34 -7.73
C ILE A 68 4.74 1.71 -9.20
N ARG A 69 4.13 0.94 -10.12
CA ARG A 69 4.19 1.25 -11.56
C ARG A 69 3.49 2.56 -11.90
N ALA A 70 2.30 2.79 -11.36
CA ALA A 70 1.54 4.01 -11.63
C ALA A 70 2.29 5.26 -11.16
N ARG A 71 2.90 5.21 -9.97
CA ARG A 71 3.77 6.29 -9.46
C ARG A 71 4.99 6.53 -10.34
N ALA A 72 5.64 5.47 -10.81
CA ALA A 72 6.79 5.62 -11.70
C ALA A 72 6.41 6.30 -13.03
N ILE A 73 5.20 6.03 -13.54
CA ILE A 73 4.67 6.70 -14.73
C ILE A 73 4.36 8.16 -14.41
N GLU A 74 3.66 8.46 -13.32
CA GLU A 74 3.40 9.84 -12.87
C GLU A 74 4.69 10.66 -12.75
N ASP A 75 5.73 10.09 -12.13
CA ASP A 75 7.04 10.73 -12.01
C ASP A 75 7.71 10.99 -13.37
N ALA A 76 7.55 10.07 -14.33
CA ALA A 76 8.08 10.24 -15.69
C ALA A 76 7.36 11.36 -16.44
N GLU A 77 6.03 11.34 -16.50
CA GLU A 77 5.23 12.38 -17.15
C GLU A 77 5.49 13.76 -16.54
N LYS A 78 5.70 13.80 -15.21
CA LYS A 78 6.09 15.03 -14.51
C LYS A 78 7.42 15.58 -15.00
N LEU A 79 8.39 14.71 -15.29
CA LEU A 79 9.69 15.13 -15.82
C LEU A 79 9.56 15.70 -17.23
N ASP A 80 8.72 15.12 -18.09
CA ASP A 80 8.50 15.61 -19.45
C ASP A 80 7.90 17.04 -19.45
N VAL A 81 6.93 17.29 -18.57
CA VAL A 81 6.41 18.66 -18.33
C VAL A 81 7.53 19.60 -17.84
N ILE A 82 8.40 19.15 -16.93
CA ILE A 82 9.51 19.95 -16.39
C ILE A 82 10.54 20.26 -17.48
N ASP A 83 10.78 19.36 -18.41
CA ASP A 83 11.74 19.57 -19.50
C ASP A 83 11.21 20.64 -20.46
N VAL A 84 9.95 20.56 -20.90
CA VAL A 84 9.30 21.61 -21.70
C VAL A 84 9.32 22.95 -20.96
N TYR A 85 8.98 22.94 -19.66
CA TYR A 85 9.02 24.13 -18.81
C TYR A 85 10.42 24.74 -18.73
N THR A 86 11.45 23.90 -18.61
CA THR A 86 12.85 24.32 -18.51
C THR A 86 13.35 24.91 -19.83
N GLU A 87 13.04 24.29 -20.96
CA GLU A 87 13.37 24.81 -22.29
C GLU A 87 12.73 26.17 -22.54
N LEU A 88 11.45 26.32 -22.18
CA LEU A 88 10.75 27.60 -22.29
C LEU A 88 11.42 28.66 -21.41
N ARG A 89 11.74 28.34 -20.15
CA ARG A 89 12.38 29.29 -19.23
C ARG A 89 13.76 29.74 -19.72
N ARG A 90 14.54 28.83 -20.31
CA ARG A 90 15.83 29.14 -20.96
C ARG A 90 15.65 30.05 -22.18
N THR A 91 14.68 29.74 -23.04
CA THR A 91 14.39 30.53 -24.24
C THR A 91 13.96 31.96 -23.87
N MET A 92 13.10 32.09 -22.86
CA MET A 92 12.65 33.38 -22.34
C MET A 92 13.76 34.16 -21.64
N ALA A 93 14.65 33.51 -20.89
CA ALA A 93 15.78 34.19 -20.26
C ALA A 93 16.70 34.88 -21.28
N VAL A 94 16.80 34.33 -22.49
CA VAL A 94 17.57 34.93 -23.58
C VAL A 94 16.79 36.03 -24.31
N LYS A 95 15.52 35.79 -24.62
CA LYS A 95 14.73 36.70 -25.48
C LYS A 95 14.03 37.81 -24.71
N ASN A 96 13.37 37.47 -23.60
CA ASN A 96 12.52 38.36 -22.79
C ASN A 96 12.77 38.16 -21.28
N PRO A 97 13.99 38.47 -20.77
CA PRO A 97 14.38 38.14 -19.39
C PRO A 97 13.50 38.80 -18.32
N LYS A 98 12.90 39.96 -18.62
CA LYS A 98 12.05 40.72 -17.69
C LYS A 98 10.71 40.02 -17.39
N GLU A 99 10.25 39.15 -18.29
CA GLU A 99 8.94 38.50 -18.21
C GLU A 99 9.02 37.04 -17.75
N VAL A 100 10.22 36.50 -17.57
CA VAL A 100 10.42 35.11 -17.13
C VAL A 100 9.70 34.85 -15.81
N LEU A 101 9.89 35.72 -14.82
CA LEU A 101 9.33 35.53 -13.48
C LEU A 101 7.82 35.84 -13.41
N THR A 102 7.28 36.59 -14.37
CA THR A 102 5.85 36.88 -14.43
C THR A 102 5.09 35.74 -15.10
N LEU A 103 5.62 35.19 -16.20
CA LEU A 103 4.98 34.11 -16.93
C LEU A 103 5.29 32.73 -16.33
N LEU A 104 6.52 32.54 -15.84
CA LEU A 104 7.08 31.31 -15.27
C LEU A 104 7.68 31.56 -13.88
N PRO A 105 6.83 31.83 -12.87
CA PRO A 105 7.27 32.26 -11.53
C PRO A 105 8.14 31.19 -10.84
N GLU A 106 7.84 29.92 -11.08
CA GLU A 106 8.46 28.81 -10.39
C GLU A 106 9.76 28.34 -11.04
N ALA A 107 10.73 27.95 -10.22
CA ALA A 107 11.92 27.31 -10.73
C ALA A 107 11.68 25.83 -11.03
N PRO A 108 12.31 25.25 -12.09
CA PRO A 108 12.17 23.82 -12.39
C PRO A 108 12.51 22.92 -11.20
N SER A 109 13.52 23.31 -10.40
CA SER A 109 13.90 22.60 -9.18
C SER A 109 12.83 22.60 -8.10
N VAL A 110 12.02 23.66 -8.02
CA VAL A 110 10.90 23.79 -7.07
C VAL A 110 9.72 22.94 -7.57
N LEU A 111 9.37 23.06 -8.85
CA LEU A 111 8.33 22.24 -9.48
C LEU A 111 8.61 20.74 -9.34
N ARG A 112 9.86 20.32 -9.55
CA ARG A 112 10.28 18.92 -9.39
C ARG A 112 9.95 18.35 -8.00
N ARG A 113 10.13 19.17 -6.96
CA ARG A 113 9.92 18.76 -5.56
C ARG A 113 8.46 18.92 -5.09
N ALA A 114 7.61 19.56 -5.88
CA ALA A 114 6.20 19.73 -5.53
C ALA A 114 5.48 18.38 -5.48
N THR A 115 4.43 18.27 -4.67
CA THR A 115 3.48 17.16 -4.76
C THR A 115 2.73 17.22 -6.09
N ALA A 116 2.08 16.13 -6.50
CA ALA A 116 1.32 16.05 -7.75
C ALA A 116 0.29 17.20 -7.88
N ALA A 117 -0.54 17.38 -6.85
CA ALA A 117 -1.54 18.45 -6.79
C ALA A 117 -0.92 19.85 -6.93
N THR A 118 0.15 20.14 -6.16
CA THR A 118 0.82 21.44 -6.23
C THR A 118 1.56 21.64 -7.55
N PHE A 119 2.06 20.56 -8.15
CA PHE A 119 2.68 20.60 -9.48
C PHE A 119 1.65 20.94 -10.56
N ALA A 120 0.52 20.23 -10.60
CA ALA A 120 -0.57 20.48 -11.54
C ALA A 120 -1.06 21.93 -11.48
N GLU A 121 -1.28 22.44 -10.26
CA GLU A 121 -1.69 23.83 -10.02
C GLU A 121 -0.67 24.84 -10.60
N ARG A 122 0.61 24.68 -10.25
CA ARG A 122 1.66 25.62 -10.64
C ARG A 122 1.99 25.56 -12.13
N ALA A 123 2.04 24.37 -12.71
CA ALA A 123 2.22 24.17 -14.14
C ALA A 123 1.01 24.71 -14.93
N GLY A 124 -0.20 24.49 -14.43
CA GLY A 124 -1.43 25.05 -15.00
C GLY A 124 -1.50 26.58 -14.95
N ALA A 125 -1.00 27.19 -13.87
CA ALA A 125 -0.88 28.64 -13.76
C ALA A 125 0.10 29.20 -14.81
N ALA A 126 1.26 28.58 -14.97
CA ALA A 126 2.23 28.95 -15.99
C ALA A 126 1.66 28.83 -17.41
N LEU A 127 0.95 27.74 -17.70
CA LEU A 127 0.25 27.56 -18.97
C LEU A 127 -0.80 28.67 -19.21
N SER A 128 -1.55 29.03 -18.18
CA SER A 128 -2.55 30.09 -18.25
C SER A 128 -1.93 31.46 -18.55
N ASN A 129 -0.79 31.76 -17.93
CA ASN A 129 -0.01 32.97 -18.20
C ASN A 129 0.46 33.03 -19.66
N LEU A 130 0.95 31.91 -20.21
CA LEU A 130 1.40 31.85 -21.61
C LEU A 130 0.25 32.01 -22.60
N LYS A 131 -0.94 31.50 -22.26
CA LYS A 131 -2.15 31.70 -23.07
C LYS A 131 -2.65 33.14 -23.08
N ALA A 132 -2.32 33.92 -22.04
CA ALA A 132 -2.67 35.34 -21.98
C ALA A 132 -1.84 36.21 -22.94
N LEU A 133 -0.74 35.68 -23.47
CA LEU A 133 0.03 36.35 -24.52
C LEU A 133 -0.76 36.44 -25.83
N PRO A 134 -0.47 37.43 -26.70
CA PRO A 134 -1.09 37.50 -28.03
C PRO A 134 -0.94 36.19 -28.81
N GLU A 135 -1.94 35.84 -29.63
CA GLU A 135 -1.91 34.58 -30.41
C GLU A 135 -0.71 34.47 -31.36
N ALA A 136 -0.24 35.60 -31.87
CA ALA A 136 0.93 35.68 -32.73
C ALA A 136 2.27 35.67 -31.96
N ASP A 137 2.25 35.60 -30.62
CA ASP A 137 3.47 35.59 -29.82
C ASP A 137 4.30 34.33 -30.11
N PRO A 138 5.60 34.45 -30.47
CA PRO A 138 6.44 33.31 -30.80
C PRO A 138 6.58 32.27 -29.68
N LEU A 139 6.53 32.68 -28.40
CA LEU A 139 6.59 31.77 -27.26
C LEU A 139 5.30 30.98 -27.13
N ARG A 140 4.16 31.65 -27.32
CA ARG A 140 2.84 31.00 -27.33
C ARG A 140 2.77 29.94 -28.42
N LEU A 141 3.15 30.29 -29.65
CA LEU A 141 3.14 29.37 -30.79
C LEU A 141 4.10 28.18 -30.63
N ALA A 142 5.27 28.39 -29.99
CA ALA A 142 6.28 27.35 -29.88
C ALA A 142 6.04 26.36 -28.72
N PHE A 143 5.47 26.81 -27.60
CA PHE A 143 5.48 26.04 -26.36
C PHE A 143 4.10 25.73 -25.78
N VAL A 144 3.06 26.52 -26.03
CA VAL A 144 1.74 26.27 -25.39
C VAL A 144 1.21 24.90 -25.77
N GLY A 145 1.19 24.54 -27.05
CA GLY A 145 0.68 23.24 -27.48
C GLY A 145 1.43 22.05 -26.87
N LYS A 146 2.75 22.13 -26.73
CA LYS A 146 3.55 21.08 -26.07
C LYS A 146 3.25 21.01 -24.58
N LEU A 147 3.30 22.15 -23.88
CA LEU A 147 3.08 22.19 -22.43
C LEU A 147 1.66 21.75 -22.07
N GLU A 148 0.66 22.04 -22.91
CA GLU A 148 -0.71 21.53 -22.75
C GLU A 148 -0.78 20.01 -22.85
N MET A 149 -0.11 19.44 -23.86
CA MET A 149 -0.09 18.00 -24.09
C MET A 149 0.59 17.28 -22.92
N GLU A 150 1.82 17.64 -22.57
CA GLU A 150 2.54 17.00 -21.47
C GLU A 150 1.79 17.16 -20.13
N LEU A 151 1.21 18.34 -19.86
CA LEU A 151 0.45 18.56 -18.63
C LEU A 151 -0.84 17.73 -18.59
N ALA A 152 -1.47 17.49 -19.74
CA ALA A 152 -2.63 16.61 -19.82
C ALA A 152 -2.23 15.15 -19.54
N GLU A 153 -1.11 14.68 -20.13
CA GLU A 153 -0.58 13.32 -19.90
C GLU A 153 -0.20 13.10 -18.43
N PHE A 154 0.47 14.08 -17.82
CA PHE A 154 0.74 14.08 -16.37
C PHE A 154 -0.55 13.98 -15.53
N ASN A 155 -1.56 14.81 -15.83
CA ASN A 155 -2.82 14.79 -15.06
C ASN A 155 -3.56 13.45 -15.20
N ASP A 156 -3.45 12.78 -16.33
CA ASP A 156 -4.05 11.45 -16.53
C ASP A 156 -3.23 10.35 -15.84
N ALA A 157 -1.91 10.49 -15.74
CA ALA A 157 -1.08 9.61 -14.92
C ALA A 157 -1.36 9.78 -13.41
N ASP A 158 -1.48 11.01 -12.91
CA ASP A 158 -1.85 11.33 -11.53
C ASP A 158 -3.18 10.67 -11.13
N LYS A 159 -4.22 10.81 -11.97
CA LYS A 159 -5.51 10.13 -11.75
C LYS A 159 -5.39 8.60 -11.68
N LYS A 160 -4.49 8.01 -12.48
CA LYS A 160 -4.25 6.56 -12.47
C LYS A 160 -3.51 6.14 -11.20
N GLU A 161 -2.49 6.90 -10.75
CA GLU A 161 -1.85 6.66 -9.45
C GLU A 161 -2.89 6.72 -8.34
N ASP A 162 -3.70 7.78 -8.31
CA ASP A 162 -4.76 7.96 -7.33
C ASP A 162 -5.72 6.78 -7.27
N ALA A 163 -6.17 6.28 -8.43
CA ALA A 163 -7.05 5.12 -8.50
C ALA A 163 -6.37 3.86 -7.92
N THR A 164 -5.11 3.59 -8.28
CA THR A 164 -4.37 2.44 -7.75
C THR A 164 -4.08 2.56 -6.25
N ARG A 165 -3.78 3.77 -5.78
CA ARG A 165 -3.56 4.10 -4.36
C ARG A 165 -4.83 3.85 -3.55
N LEU A 166 -5.98 4.30 -4.04
CA LEU A 166 -7.29 4.05 -3.40
C LEU A 166 -7.64 2.57 -3.39
N ALA A 167 -7.39 1.85 -4.48
CA ALA A 167 -7.61 0.41 -4.56
C ALA A 167 -6.76 -0.36 -3.52
N LEU A 168 -5.48 0.00 -3.39
CA LEU A 168 -4.60 -0.59 -2.39
C LEU A 168 -5.07 -0.31 -0.96
N GLN A 169 -5.45 0.94 -0.66
CA GLN A 169 -5.97 1.31 0.65
C GLN A 169 -7.25 0.53 1.00
N SER A 170 -8.18 0.45 0.06
CA SER A 170 -9.39 -0.35 0.18
C SER A 170 -9.08 -1.83 0.46
N GLY A 171 -8.12 -2.41 -0.28
CA GLY A 171 -7.65 -3.78 -0.05
C GLY A 171 -7.07 -4.00 1.34
N LYS A 172 -6.27 -3.05 1.85
CA LYS A 172 -5.72 -3.10 3.22
C LYS A 172 -6.81 -3.06 4.30
N VAL A 173 -7.83 -2.22 4.11
CA VAL A 173 -8.99 -2.15 5.02
C VAL A 173 -9.80 -3.45 4.96
N ALA A 174 -10.08 -3.95 3.76
CA ALA A 174 -10.81 -5.21 3.57
C ALA A 174 -10.09 -6.40 4.22
N LEU A 175 -8.75 -6.46 4.14
CA LEU A 175 -7.96 -7.49 4.82
C LEU A 175 -8.03 -7.35 6.35
N THR A 176 -8.08 -6.11 6.86
CA THR A 176 -8.22 -5.84 8.30
C THR A 176 -9.57 -6.31 8.82
N LEU A 177 -10.66 -6.02 8.11
CA LEU A 177 -11.99 -6.52 8.45
C LEU A 177 -12.06 -8.05 8.40
N TYR A 178 -11.44 -8.64 7.36
CA TYR A 178 -11.38 -10.09 7.21
C TYR A 178 -10.64 -10.78 8.36
N LYS A 179 -9.58 -10.18 8.92
CA LYS A 179 -8.92 -10.71 10.13
C LYS A 179 -9.89 -10.88 11.30
N SER A 180 -10.80 -9.93 11.49
CA SER A 180 -11.81 -9.98 12.55
C SER A 180 -12.76 -11.17 12.33
N GLU A 181 -13.20 -11.40 11.09
CA GLU A 181 -14.01 -12.55 10.71
C GLU A 181 -13.27 -13.88 10.96
N LEU A 182 -11.99 -13.96 10.57
CA LEU A 182 -11.15 -15.14 10.78
C LEU A 182 -11.04 -15.54 12.26
N SER A 183 -10.97 -14.57 13.17
CA SER A 183 -10.94 -14.87 14.61
C SER A 183 -12.23 -15.56 15.06
N GLN A 184 -13.39 -15.13 14.56
CA GLN A 184 -14.68 -15.73 14.90
C GLN A 184 -14.81 -17.13 14.29
N THR A 185 -14.48 -17.29 13.00
CA THR A 185 -14.48 -18.60 12.34
C THR A 185 -13.57 -19.59 13.07
N ARG A 186 -12.38 -19.13 13.46
CA ARG A 186 -11.43 -19.93 14.23
C ARG A 186 -12.02 -20.42 15.55
N GLU A 187 -12.67 -19.53 16.31
CA GLU A 187 -13.28 -19.90 17.59
C GLU A 187 -14.43 -20.89 17.41
N ALA A 188 -15.26 -20.70 16.37
CA ALA A 188 -16.35 -21.61 16.03
C ALA A 188 -15.85 -23.01 15.68
N GLU A 189 -14.82 -23.12 14.83
CA GLU A 189 -14.21 -24.40 14.45
C GLU A 189 -13.58 -25.11 15.66
N LEU A 190 -12.88 -24.38 16.54
CA LEU A 190 -12.33 -24.97 17.77
C LEU A 190 -13.42 -25.47 18.71
N GLY A 191 -14.53 -24.74 18.85
CA GLY A 191 -15.69 -25.20 19.61
C GLY A 191 -16.31 -26.47 19.01
N ALA A 192 -16.43 -26.54 17.69
CA ALA A 192 -16.92 -27.73 16.99
C ALA A 192 -15.99 -28.93 17.19
N ILE A 193 -14.67 -28.74 17.08
CA ILE A 193 -13.66 -29.76 17.37
C ILE A 193 -13.80 -30.25 18.83
N GLN A 194 -13.93 -29.33 19.78
CA GLN A 194 -14.10 -29.67 21.19
C GLN A 194 -15.35 -30.52 21.43
N ASN A 195 -16.46 -30.19 20.77
CA ASN A 195 -17.70 -30.95 20.86
C ASN A 195 -17.56 -32.38 20.31
N ILE A 196 -16.81 -32.54 19.21
CA ILE A 196 -16.56 -33.85 18.59
C ILE A 196 -15.62 -34.70 19.44
N LEU A 197 -14.52 -34.11 19.93
CA LEU A 197 -13.50 -34.85 20.69
C LEU A 197 -13.87 -35.03 22.16
N LYS A 198 -14.78 -34.20 22.69
CA LYS A 198 -15.16 -34.12 24.10
C LYS A 198 -13.97 -33.95 25.04
N ASP A 199 -12.88 -33.37 24.55
CA ASP A 199 -11.61 -33.27 25.25
C ASP A 199 -10.95 -31.91 24.97
N ARG A 200 -10.90 -31.09 26.01
CA ARG A 200 -10.36 -29.73 25.93
C ARG A 200 -8.84 -29.73 25.73
N GLU A 201 -8.11 -30.67 26.33
CA GLU A 201 -6.66 -30.74 26.24
C GLU A 201 -6.23 -31.15 24.81
N LYS A 202 -6.95 -32.10 24.21
CA LYS A 202 -6.73 -32.48 22.80
C LYS A 202 -7.05 -31.34 21.83
N THR A 203 -8.08 -30.54 22.13
CA THR A 203 -8.48 -29.42 21.27
C THR A 203 -7.37 -28.36 21.16
N VAL A 204 -6.55 -28.18 22.20
CA VAL A 204 -5.43 -27.21 22.19
C VAL A 204 -4.39 -27.55 21.12
N LEU A 205 -4.22 -28.84 20.79
CA LEU A 205 -3.26 -29.31 19.81
C LEU A 205 -3.55 -28.78 18.39
N PHE A 206 -4.79 -28.37 18.10
CA PHE A 206 -5.22 -27.84 16.81
C PHE A 206 -4.84 -26.37 16.61
N THR A 207 -4.13 -25.78 17.56
CA THR A 207 -3.72 -24.37 17.50
C THR A 207 -2.21 -24.21 17.62
N ILE A 208 -1.65 -23.21 16.94
CA ILE A 208 -0.25 -22.83 17.09
C ILE A 208 -0.12 -21.88 18.29
N PRO A 209 0.82 -22.12 19.23
CA PRO A 209 1.09 -21.17 20.29
C PRO A 209 1.65 -19.85 19.72
N TRP A 210 0.94 -18.75 19.92
CA TRP A 210 1.34 -17.39 19.52
C TRP A 210 2.15 -16.67 20.61
N ARG A 211 3.49 -16.65 20.48
CA ARG A 211 4.30 -15.78 21.34
C ARG A 211 4.05 -14.33 20.92
N LYS A 212 3.57 -13.48 21.84
CA LYS A 212 3.62 -12.03 21.64
C LYS A 212 5.06 -11.67 21.32
N THR A 213 5.33 -11.18 20.11
CA THR A 213 6.58 -10.50 19.81
C THR A 213 6.66 -9.32 20.76
N ARG A 214 7.48 -9.42 21.81
CA ARG A 214 7.89 -8.23 22.56
C ARG A 214 8.50 -7.28 21.53
N LYS A 215 8.06 -6.02 21.50
CA LYS A 215 8.81 -4.94 20.84
C LYS A 215 10.26 -5.08 21.29
N SER A 216 11.14 -5.51 20.39
CA SER A 216 12.55 -5.22 20.52
C SER A 216 12.65 -3.71 20.31
N GLU A 217 12.67 -2.95 21.40
CA GLU A 217 13.28 -1.63 21.40
C GLU A 217 14.63 -1.79 20.69
N ALA A 218 14.80 -1.08 19.59
CA ALA A 218 16.07 -0.99 18.91
C ALA A 218 17.10 -0.59 19.97
N ALA A 219 18.14 -1.41 20.10
CA ALA A 219 19.34 -1.04 20.82
C ALA A 219 19.86 0.24 20.18
N THR A 220 19.68 1.37 20.86
CA THR A 220 20.48 2.56 20.58
C THR A 220 21.87 2.24 21.10
N GLU A 221 22.72 1.72 20.21
CA GLU A 221 24.15 1.91 20.33
C GLU A 221 24.42 3.41 20.45
N THR A 222 24.97 3.82 21.60
CA THR A 222 25.94 4.91 21.64
C THR A 222 27.20 4.36 22.26
N THR A 223 28.12 4.00 21.38
CA THR A 223 29.55 3.83 21.65
C THR A 223 30.16 5.11 22.20
N GLU A 224 30.81 4.95 23.35
CA GLU A 224 32.05 5.57 23.86
C GLU A 224 32.35 7.07 23.63
N ALA A 225 32.57 7.77 24.75
CA ALA A 225 33.74 8.64 24.88
C ALA A 225 34.24 8.65 26.33
N ASP A 226 35.48 8.22 26.44
CA ASP A 226 36.41 8.16 27.57
C ASP A 226 36.63 9.53 28.28
N ALA A 227 36.94 9.46 29.59
CA ALA A 227 37.90 10.29 30.33
C ALA A 227 37.46 10.64 31.76
N THR A 228 38.23 10.09 32.70
CA THR A 228 38.33 10.36 34.15
C THR A 228 38.86 11.77 34.44
N PRO A 229 38.73 12.29 35.67
CA PRO A 229 39.72 12.00 36.72
C PRO A 229 39.14 11.45 38.04
#